data_AF-A0A6L9YXP7-F1
#
_entry.id   AF-A0A6L9YXP7-F1
#
_cell.length_a   1.000
_cell.length_b   1.000
_cell.length_c   1.000
_cell.angle_alpha   90.00
_cell.angle_beta   90.00
_cell.angle_gamma   90.00
#
_symmetry.space_group_name_H-M   'P 1'
#
loop_
_entity.id
_entity.type
_entity.pdbx_description
1 polymer ?
#
loop_
_entity_poly.entity_id
_entity_poly.type
_entity_poly.pdbx_seq_one_letter_code
_entity_poly.pdbx_strand_id
1 'polypeptide(L)'
;MKNRNKTTFVDYYSYIKSPFWRNKRTSFFKSAGKRCQLTGILLNQKYHAHHCSYDNLGNEQFNKDVIILHPFVHRYIFHYLLSGGIRKPGQQKNYPNKAQEIARCICVTSWLSRLTILSSLIAIAVGFTPAVTDLIRSDYNSPVVGYVWHFAIPYISLFLSFLLCYVEIRTNSHPKGKH
;
A
#
# COMPACT_ATOMS: atom_id res chain seq x y z
N MET A 1 -15.18 -6.81 -37.76
CA MET A 1 -15.68 -7.69 -36.68
C MET A 1 -14.62 -7.77 -35.58
N LYS A 2 -14.89 -7.21 -34.39
CA LYS A 2 -13.96 -7.32 -33.25
C LYS A 2 -14.07 -8.75 -32.71
N ASN A 3 -13.02 -9.54 -32.94
CA ASN A 3 -12.87 -10.88 -32.37
C ASN A 3 -12.84 -10.73 -30.84
N ARG A 4 -13.96 -10.98 -30.16
CA ARG A 4 -13.99 -11.06 -28.70
C ARG A 4 -13.19 -12.30 -28.33
N ASN A 5 -11.92 -12.08 -28.00
CA ASN A 5 -11.02 -13.11 -27.49
C ASN A 5 -11.75 -13.88 -26.39
N LYS A 6 -11.99 -15.17 -26.66
CA LYS A 6 -12.55 -16.13 -25.72
C LYS A 6 -11.65 -16.09 -24.49
N THR A 7 -12.11 -15.47 -23.42
CA THR A 7 -11.36 -15.39 -22.15
C THR A 7 -11.17 -16.82 -21.67
N THR A 8 -9.98 -17.36 -21.84
CA THR A 8 -9.62 -18.68 -21.33
C THR A 8 -9.76 -18.62 -19.82
N PHE A 9 -10.75 -19.30 -19.28
CA PHE A 9 -10.91 -19.44 -17.85
C PHE A 9 -9.69 -20.20 -17.31
N VAL A 10 -8.85 -19.50 -16.55
CA VAL A 10 -7.70 -20.10 -15.87
C VAL A 10 -8.19 -20.64 -14.53
N ASP A 11 -8.19 -21.96 -14.36
CA ASP A 11 -8.48 -22.56 -13.06
C ASP A 11 -7.41 -22.15 -12.04
N TYR A 12 -7.82 -21.39 -11.02
CA TYR A 12 -6.91 -20.81 -10.03
C TYR A 12 -6.09 -21.89 -9.30
N TYR A 13 -6.71 -22.99 -8.88
CA TYR A 13 -6.03 -24.01 -8.10
C TYR A 13 -4.96 -24.74 -8.90
N SER A 14 -5.26 -25.10 -10.14
CA SER A 14 -4.29 -25.67 -11.08
C SER A 14 -3.18 -24.68 -11.40
N TYR A 15 -3.54 -23.40 -11.60
CA TYR A 15 -2.60 -22.34 -11.88
C TYR A 15 -1.58 -22.12 -10.76
N ILE A 16 -2.00 -21.94 -9.50
CA ILE A 16 -1.04 -21.67 -8.41
C ILE A 16 -0.13 -22.87 -8.12
N LYS A 17 -0.53 -24.07 -8.53
CA LYS A 17 0.28 -25.30 -8.38
C LYS A 17 1.24 -25.50 -9.55
N SER A 18 1.02 -24.81 -10.68
CA SER A 18 1.78 -24.98 -11.92
C SER A 18 3.26 -24.59 -11.79
N PRO A 19 4.16 -25.19 -12.60
CA PRO A 19 5.56 -24.75 -12.71
C PRO A 19 5.69 -23.30 -13.16
N PHE A 20 4.78 -22.85 -14.04
CA PHE A 20 4.74 -21.47 -14.53
C PHE A 20 4.62 -20.46 -13.39
N TRP A 21 3.63 -20.62 -12.51
CA TRP A 21 3.46 -19.73 -11.36
C TRP A 21 4.66 -19.79 -10.41
N ARG A 22 5.23 -20.97 -10.15
CA ARG A 22 6.42 -21.11 -9.29
C ARG A 22 7.61 -20.30 -9.83
N ASN A 23 7.84 -20.35 -11.14
CA ASN A 23 8.90 -19.58 -11.80
C ASN A 23 8.62 -18.08 -11.71
N LYS A 24 7.38 -17.66 -12.00
CA LYS A 24 6.95 -16.26 -11.92
C LYS A 24 7.07 -15.69 -10.50
N ARG A 25 6.57 -16.42 -9.51
CA ARG A 25 6.73 -16.11 -8.07
C ARG A 25 8.20 -15.96 -7.67
N THR A 26 9.07 -16.85 -8.17
CA THR A 26 10.52 -16.77 -7.91
C THR A 26 11.14 -15.52 -8.56
N SER A 27 10.71 -15.17 -9.77
CA SER A 27 11.12 -13.92 -10.43
C SER A 27 10.72 -12.69 -9.60
N PHE A 28 9.46 -12.62 -9.16
CA PHE A 28 8.97 -11.53 -8.30
C PHE A 28 9.73 -11.43 -6.98
N PHE A 29 10.10 -12.56 -6.37
CA PHE A 29 10.94 -12.58 -5.17
C PHE A 29 12.32 -11.95 -5.41
N LYS A 30 12.94 -12.24 -6.56
CA LYS A 30 14.21 -11.63 -6.98
C LYS A 30 14.03 -10.13 -7.25
N SER A 31 12.98 -9.73 -7.97
CA SER A 31 12.65 -8.32 -8.24
C SER A 31 12.37 -7.51 -6.98
N ALA A 32 11.83 -8.14 -5.93
CA ALA A 32 11.65 -7.53 -4.62
C ALA A 32 12.95 -7.40 -3.81
N GLY A 33 14.12 -7.73 -4.39
CA GLY A 33 15.41 -7.70 -3.70
C GLY A 33 15.48 -8.70 -2.54
N LYS A 34 14.72 -9.80 -2.61
CA LYS A 34 14.58 -10.80 -1.53
C LYS A 34 14.10 -10.22 -0.20
N ARG A 35 13.37 -9.10 -0.22
CA ARG A 35 12.86 -8.41 0.97
C ARG A 35 11.34 -8.47 1.04
N CYS A 36 10.82 -8.40 2.26
CA CYS A 36 9.40 -8.13 2.48
C CYS A 36 9.11 -6.72 2.00
N GLN A 37 8.15 -6.56 1.08
CA GLN A 37 7.83 -5.25 0.54
C GLN A 37 7.14 -4.34 1.55
N LEU A 38 6.49 -4.87 2.60
CA LEU A 38 5.93 -4.02 3.64
C LEU A 38 7.01 -3.54 4.64
N THR A 39 7.82 -4.46 5.16
CA THR A 39 8.72 -4.18 6.29
C THR A 39 10.18 -3.93 5.89
N GLY A 40 10.57 -4.27 4.67
CA GLY A 40 11.96 -4.17 4.20
C GLY A 40 12.91 -5.28 4.70
N ILE A 41 12.45 -6.15 5.60
CA ILE A 41 13.26 -7.25 6.19
C ILE A 41 13.68 -8.24 5.09
N LEU A 42 14.94 -8.70 5.15
CA LEU A 42 15.47 -9.73 4.26
C LEU A 42 14.82 -11.09 4.55
N LEU A 43 14.46 -11.83 3.51
CA LEU A 43 13.72 -13.08 3.61
C LEU A 43 14.63 -14.28 3.33
N ASN A 44 14.70 -15.22 4.28
CA ASN A 44 15.48 -16.45 4.17
C ASN A 44 14.68 -17.55 3.47
N GLN A 45 14.40 -17.35 2.18
CA GLN A 45 13.64 -18.25 1.27
C GLN A 45 12.17 -18.54 1.65
N LYS A 46 11.76 -18.32 2.90
CA LYS A 46 10.37 -18.36 3.35
C LYS A 46 9.69 -17.03 3.07
N TYR A 47 8.93 -16.96 1.98
CA TYR A 47 8.17 -15.77 1.57
C TYR A 47 6.82 -16.16 0.97
N HIS A 48 5.85 -15.26 1.03
CA HIS A 48 4.55 -15.43 0.39
C HIS A 48 4.36 -14.38 -0.71
N ALA A 49 3.79 -14.79 -1.84
CA ALA A 49 3.35 -13.88 -2.89
C ALA A 49 1.87 -13.58 -2.65
N HIS A 50 1.58 -12.34 -2.24
CA HIS A 50 0.24 -11.86 -1.99
C HIS A 50 -0.36 -11.31 -3.28
N HIS A 51 -1.50 -11.84 -3.70
CA HIS A 51 -2.26 -11.29 -4.82
C HIS A 51 -3.09 -10.11 -4.34
N CYS A 52 -2.78 -8.93 -4.83
CA CYS A 52 -3.55 -7.71 -4.63
C CYS A 52 -4.78 -7.66 -5.51
N SER A 53 -4.75 -8.31 -6.68
CA SER A 53 -5.89 -8.54 -7.56
C SER A 53 -5.75 -9.90 -8.23
N TYR A 54 -6.87 -10.50 -8.62
CA TYR A 54 -6.95 -11.72 -9.40
C TYR A 54 -7.37 -11.49 -10.86
N ASP A 55 -7.56 -10.23 -11.27
CA ASP A 55 -8.09 -9.86 -12.60
C ASP A 55 -7.17 -10.29 -13.75
N ASN A 56 -5.86 -10.37 -13.49
CA ASN A 56 -4.82 -10.69 -14.47
C ASN A 56 -4.20 -12.07 -14.24
N LEU A 57 -4.97 -13.06 -13.75
CA LEU A 57 -4.43 -14.38 -13.44
C LEU A 57 -3.71 -15.00 -14.65
N GLY A 58 -2.48 -15.49 -14.46
CA GLY A 58 -1.58 -15.94 -15.54
C GLY A 58 -0.72 -14.83 -16.16
N ASN A 59 -1.20 -13.59 -16.15
CA ASN A 59 -0.51 -12.42 -16.70
C ASN A 59 -0.27 -11.31 -15.66
N GLU A 60 -0.17 -11.69 -14.39
CA GLU A 60 0.09 -10.78 -13.27
C GLU A 60 1.39 -9.99 -13.48
N GLN A 61 1.38 -8.74 -13.04
CA GLN A 61 2.52 -7.84 -13.05
C GLN A 61 3.04 -7.63 -11.62
N PHE A 62 4.36 -7.63 -11.48
CA PHE A 62 5.03 -7.34 -10.21
C PHE A 62 4.64 -5.94 -9.71
N ASN A 63 4.44 -5.78 -8.40
CA ASN A 63 3.96 -4.56 -7.72
C ASN A 63 2.53 -4.11 -8.04
N LYS A 64 1.97 -4.50 -9.18
CA LYS A 64 0.59 -4.16 -9.52
C LYS A 64 -0.38 -5.18 -8.94
N ASP A 65 -0.22 -6.44 -9.34
CA ASP A 65 -1.13 -7.53 -9.03
C ASP A 65 -0.58 -8.40 -7.89
N VAL A 66 0.75 -8.44 -7.71
CA VAL A 66 1.42 -9.29 -6.73
C VAL A 66 2.52 -8.55 -5.98
N ILE A 67 2.55 -8.72 -4.66
CA ILE A 67 3.62 -8.24 -3.77
C ILE A 67 4.21 -9.40 -2.96
N ILE A 68 5.47 -9.25 -2.55
CA ILE A 68 6.23 -10.23 -1.77
C ILE A 68 6.23 -9.84 -0.30
N LEU A 69 5.78 -10.76 0.56
CA LEU A 69 5.63 -10.53 1.99
C LEU A 69 6.30 -11.63 2.82
N HIS A 70 6.72 -11.26 4.02
CA HIS A 70 7.05 -12.22 5.07
C HIS A 70 5.79 -13.02 5.46
N PRO A 71 5.87 -14.33 5.78
CA PRO A 71 4.70 -15.14 6.14
C PRO A 71 3.85 -14.56 7.28
N PHE A 72 4.49 -13.98 8.30
CA PHE A 72 3.80 -13.26 9.38
C PHE A 72 2.98 -12.08 8.86
N VAL A 73 3.58 -11.22 8.04
CA VAL A 73 2.91 -10.04 7.47
C VAL A 73 1.75 -10.46 6.58
N HIS A 74 1.96 -11.47 5.74
CA HIS A 74 0.92 -12.02 4.89
C HIS A 74 -0.29 -12.52 5.69
N ARG A 75 -0.06 -13.31 6.75
CA ARG A 75 -1.11 -13.92 7.55
C ARG A 75 -1.80 -12.92 8.48
N TYR A 76 -1.03 -12.21 9.29
CA TYR A 76 -1.58 -11.41 10.38
C TYR A 76 -1.91 -9.97 9.98
N ILE A 77 -1.14 -9.38 9.06
CA ILE A 77 -1.43 -8.00 8.62
C ILE A 77 -2.44 -8.03 7.48
N PHE A 78 -2.11 -8.66 6.35
CA PHE A 78 -2.97 -8.61 5.15
C PHE A 78 -4.27 -9.40 5.30
N HIS A 79 -4.19 -10.66 5.77
CA HIS A 79 -5.36 -11.53 5.86
C HIS A 79 -6.17 -11.41 7.16
N TYR A 80 -5.58 -10.93 8.25
CA TYR A 80 -6.30 -10.78 9.52
C TYR A 80 -6.62 -9.31 9.80
N LEU A 81 -5.61 -8.48 10.13
CA LEU A 81 -5.82 -7.10 10.55
C LEU A 81 -6.53 -6.25 9.47
N LEU A 82 -5.96 -6.17 8.26
CA LEU A 82 -6.49 -5.35 7.18
C LEU A 82 -7.76 -5.90 6.56
N SER A 83 -8.11 -7.15 6.84
CA SER A 83 -9.35 -7.79 6.39
C SER A 83 -10.50 -7.63 7.38
N GLY A 84 -10.26 -6.99 8.53
CA GLY A 84 -11.25 -6.87 9.61
C GLY A 84 -11.51 -8.21 10.33
N GLY A 85 -10.48 -9.05 10.49
CA GLY A 85 -10.55 -10.34 11.19
C GLY A 85 -10.43 -11.57 10.27
N ILE A 86 -11.08 -12.68 10.62
CA ILE A 86 -10.92 -14.02 10.01
C ILE A 86 -11.69 -14.17 8.69
N ARG A 87 -11.75 -13.12 7.84
CA ARG A 87 -12.39 -13.22 6.53
C ARG A 87 -11.36 -13.57 5.47
N LYS A 88 -11.52 -14.75 4.86
CA LYS A 88 -10.73 -15.13 3.68
C LYS A 88 -10.99 -14.13 2.54
N PRO A 89 -10.04 -13.91 1.61
CA PRO A 89 -10.23 -13.02 0.46
C PRO A 89 -11.56 -13.24 -0.28
N GLY A 90 -11.92 -14.49 -0.56
CA GLY A 90 -13.18 -14.84 -1.23
C GLY A 90 -14.45 -14.59 -0.41
N GLN A 91 -14.34 -14.26 0.88
CA GLN A 91 -15.47 -13.89 1.74
C GLN A 91 -15.64 -12.36 1.85
N GLN A 92 -14.72 -11.58 1.27
CA GLN A 92 -14.79 -10.13 1.30
C GLN A 92 -15.61 -9.64 0.09
N LYS A 93 -16.66 -8.85 0.35
CA LYS A 93 -17.52 -8.28 -0.70
C LYS A 93 -16.73 -7.38 -1.67
N ASN A 94 -15.76 -6.63 -1.14
CA ASN A 94 -14.93 -5.69 -1.88
C ASN A 94 -13.45 -6.06 -1.66
N TYR A 95 -12.94 -7.03 -2.44
CA TYR A 95 -11.53 -7.42 -2.41
C TYR A 95 -10.77 -6.81 -3.60
N PRO A 96 -9.59 -6.21 -3.40
CA PRO A 96 -9.03 -5.84 -2.10
C PRO A 96 -9.84 -4.70 -1.47
N ASN A 97 -9.90 -4.66 -0.14
CA ASN A 97 -10.56 -3.55 0.56
C ASN A 97 -9.64 -2.32 0.63
N LYS A 98 -10.18 -1.17 1.08
CA LYS A 98 -9.42 0.10 1.08
C LYS A 98 -8.14 0.06 1.92
N ALA A 99 -8.16 -0.63 3.05
CA ALA A 99 -6.98 -0.76 3.91
C ALA A 99 -5.89 -1.60 3.22
N GLN A 100 -6.28 -2.67 2.52
CA GLN A 100 -5.37 -3.47 1.71
C GLN A 100 -4.82 -2.70 0.51
N GLU A 101 -5.64 -1.87 -0.16
CA GLU A 101 -5.17 -0.97 -1.23
C GLU A 101 -4.09 0.00 -0.73
N ILE A 102 -4.30 0.62 0.44
CA ILE A 102 -3.34 1.54 1.07
C ILE A 102 -2.06 0.77 1.42
N ALA A 103 -2.18 -0.40 2.05
CA ALA A 103 -1.02 -1.23 2.39
C ALA A 103 -0.24 -1.66 1.14
N ARG A 104 -0.91 -2.00 0.04
CA ARG A 104 -0.27 -2.25 -1.26
C ARG A 104 0.48 -1.02 -1.73
N CYS A 105 -0.13 0.17 -1.67
CA CYS A 105 0.53 1.41 -2.06
C CYS A 105 1.82 1.61 -1.25
N ILE A 106 1.78 1.45 0.07
CA ILE A 106 2.98 1.51 0.92
C ILE A 106 4.03 0.48 0.47
N CYS A 107 3.63 -0.75 0.14
CA CYS A 107 4.54 -1.82 -0.29
C CYS A 107 5.28 -1.52 -1.60
N VAL A 108 4.69 -0.73 -2.49
CA VAL A 108 5.29 -0.40 -3.79
C VAL A 108 5.99 0.95 -3.79
N THR A 109 5.73 1.77 -2.77
CA THR A 109 6.40 3.04 -2.54
C THR A 109 7.88 2.83 -2.22
N SER A 110 8.73 3.68 -2.79
CA SER A 110 10.18 3.70 -2.55
C SER A 110 10.51 3.90 -1.07
N TRP A 111 11.69 3.44 -0.63
CA TRP A 111 12.12 3.61 0.76
C TRP A 111 12.20 5.09 1.17
N LEU A 112 12.69 5.96 0.27
CA LEU A 112 12.77 7.41 0.47
C LEU A 112 11.38 7.98 0.77
N SER A 113 10.42 7.66 -0.08
CA SER A 113 9.05 8.13 0.10
C SER A 113 8.41 7.61 1.40
N ARG A 114 8.77 6.40 1.87
CA ARG A 114 8.31 5.90 3.17
C ARG A 114 8.90 6.70 4.33
N LEU A 115 10.19 7.06 4.25
CA LEU A 115 10.81 7.91 5.26
C LEU A 115 10.18 9.28 5.29
N THR A 116 9.86 9.87 4.14
CA THR A 116 9.19 11.16 4.08
C THR A 116 7.78 11.10 4.69
N ILE A 117 7.03 10.02 4.44
CA ILE A 117 5.73 9.81 5.08
C ILE A 117 5.91 9.70 6.60
N LEU A 118 6.87 8.88 7.06
CA LEU A 118 7.12 8.69 8.48
C LEU A 118 7.56 9.98 9.18
N SER A 119 8.47 10.75 8.58
CA SER A 119 8.94 12.03 9.13
C SER A 119 7.80 13.05 9.20
N SER A 120 6.92 13.08 8.19
CA SER A 120 5.74 13.93 8.19
C SER A 120 4.78 13.55 9.33
N LEU A 121 4.54 12.25 9.54
CA LEU A 121 3.70 11.78 10.64
C LEU A 121 4.29 12.09 12.02
N ILE A 122 5.60 11.95 12.19
CA ILE A 122 6.30 12.31 13.43
C ILE A 122 6.21 13.83 13.65
N ALA A 123 6.45 14.64 12.62
CA ALA A 123 6.34 16.10 12.73
C ALA A 123 4.92 16.53 13.12
N ILE A 124 3.89 15.89 12.57
CA ILE A 124 2.50 16.13 12.97
C ILE A 124 2.29 15.72 14.44
N ALA A 125 2.70 14.51 14.84
CA ALA A 125 2.52 14.04 16.20
C ALA A 125 3.23 14.93 17.24
N VAL A 126 4.46 15.36 16.94
CA VAL A 126 5.25 16.27 17.79
C VAL A 126 4.69 17.70 17.76
N GLY A 127 4.23 18.19 16.60
CA GLY A 127 3.62 19.51 16.49
C GLY A 127 2.29 19.61 17.26
N PHE A 128 1.55 18.51 17.36
CA PHE A 128 0.33 18.44 18.16
C PHE A 128 0.60 18.39 19.66
N THR A 129 1.75 17.89 20.13
CA THR A 129 2.01 17.79 21.57
C THR A 129 2.00 19.14 22.31
N PRO A 130 2.74 20.19 21.89
CA PRO A 130 2.68 21.51 22.50
C PRO A 130 1.30 22.15 22.41
N ALA A 131 0.66 22.05 21.24
CA ALA A 131 -0.66 22.64 21.01
C ALA A 131 -1.73 22.03 21.93
N VAL A 132 -1.69 20.71 22.14
CA VAL A 132 -2.62 20.02 23.06
C VAL A 132 -2.26 20.31 24.51
N THR A 133 -0.98 20.37 24.88
CA THR A 133 -0.59 20.73 26.25
C THR A 133 -0.94 22.18 26.59
N ASP A 134 -0.84 23.10 25.63
CA ASP A 134 -1.22 24.50 25.81
C ASP A 134 -2.74 24.67 25.79
N LEU A 135 -3.48 23.87 25.00
CA LEU A 135 -4.96 23.86 25.05
C LEU A 135 -5.48 23.33 26.40
N ILE A 136 -4.81 22.34 27.00
CA ILE A 136 -5.16 21.81 28.33
C ILE A 136 -4.76 22.80 29.44
N ARG A 137 -3.71 23.59 29.24
CA ARG A 137 -3.23 24.60 30.21
C ARG A 137 -3.94 25.95 30.08
N SER A 138 -4.48 26.26 28.90
CA SER A 138 -5.13 27.53 28.59
C SER A 138 -6.59 27.51 29.05
N ASP A 139 -6.78 27.91 30.31
CA ASP A 139 -7.99 28.58 30.76
C ASP A 139 -8.22 29.86 29.91
N TYR A 140 -9.12 29.71 28.94
CA TYR A 140 -10.00 30.63 28.20
C TYR A 140 -9.64 32.05 27.68
N ASN A 141 -8.51 32.72 27.99
CA ASN A 141 -8.34 34.13 27.57
C ASN A 141 -6.98 34.53 26.93
N SER A 142 -6.18 33.58 26.43
CA SER A 142 -4.82 33.91 25.96
C SER A 142 -4.68 34.04 24.43
N PRO A 143 -4.00 35.09 23.91
CA PRO A 143 -3.77 35.34 22.47
C PRO A 143 -2.83 34.33 21.77
N VAL A 144 -2.44 33.23 22.44
CA VAL A 144 -1.48 32.23 21.96
C VAL A 144 -2.04 31.33 20.83
N VAL A 145 -3.37 31.26 20.68
CA VAL A 145 -4.04 30.44 19.65
C VAL A 145 -3.60 30.82 18.22
N GLY A 146 -3.24 32.08 17.96
CA GLY A 146 -2.78 32.53 16.65
C GLY A 146 -1.43 31.94 16.19
N TYR A 147 -0.53 31.63 17.13
CA TYR A 147 0.83 31.16 16.80
C TYR A 147 0.87 29.70 16.36
N VAL A 148 -0.02 28.85 16.89
CA VAL A 148 -0.06 27.42 16.56
C VAL A 148 -0.43 27.19 15.10
N TRP A 149 -1.31 28.03 14.54
CA TRP A 149 -1.70 27.93 13.13
C TRP A 149 -0.55 28.27 12.17
N HIS A 150 0.29 29.25 12.50
CA HIS A 150 1.42 29.63 11.64
C HIS A 150 2.48 28.53 11.49
N PHE A 151 2.64 27.66 12.50
CA PHE A 151 3.57 26.54 12.43
C PHE A 151 2.96 25.27 11.84
N ALA A 152 1.64 25.07 11.88
CA ALA A 152 0.99 23.90 11.30
C ALA A 152 0.80 23.98 9.78
N ILE A 153 0.60 25.19 9.23
CA ILE A 153 0.32 25.43 7.80
C ILE A 153 1.41 24.87 6.85
N PRO A 154 2.72 25.01 7.10
CA PRO A 154 3.76 24.46 6.22
C PRO A 154 3.71 22.94 6.12
N TYR A 155 3.38 22.24 7.20
CA TYR A 155 3.32 20.78 7.23
C TYR A 155 2.06 20.25 6.56
N ILE A 156 0.92 20.93 6.73
CA ILE A 156 -0.31 20.63 5.99
C ILE A 156 -0.09 20.85 4.49
N SER A 157 0.59 21.94 4.11
CA SER A 157 0.96 22.22 2.72
C SER A 157 1.88 21.14 2.15
N LEU A 158 2.89 20.68 2.90
CA LEU A 158 3.78 19.62 2.45
C LEU A 158 3.02 18.29 2.28
N PHE A 159 2.15 17.94 3.24
CA PHE A 159 1.30 16.76 3.16
C PHE A 159 0.33 16.80 1.97
N LEU A 160 -0.29 17.95 1.72
CA LEU A 160 -1.17 18.17 0.56
C LEU A 160 -0.40 18.11 -0.77
N SER A 161 0.80 18.70 -0.85
CA SER A 161 1.66 18.58 -2.03
C SER A 161 2.05 17.12 -2.31
N PHE A 162 2.28 16.31 -1.26
CA PHE A 162 2.49 14.87 -1.41
C PHE A 162 1.23 14.12 -1.86
N LEU A 163 0.07 14.48 -1.32
CA LEU A 163 -1.22 13.92 -1.74
C LEU A 163 -1.51 14.24 -3.21
N LEU A 164 -1.22 15.47 -3.64
CA LEU A 164 -1.38 15.93 -5.03
C LEU A 164 -0.40 15.24 -5.97
N CYS A 165 0.88 15.12 -5.59
CA CYS A 165 1.88 14.36 -6.36
C CYS A 165 1.46 12.88 -6.49
N TYR A 166 0.92 12.28 -5.42
CA TYR A 166 0.38 10.93 -5.46
C TYR A 166 -0.82 10.80 -6.42
N VAL A 167 -1.74 11.77 -6.41
CA VAL A 167 -2.88 11.81 -7.34
C VAL A 167 -2.40 11.96 -8.78
N GLU A 168 -1.41 12.80 -9.03
CA GLU A 168 -0.86 13.06 -10.36
C GLU A 168 -0.12 11.86 -10.95
N ILE A 169 0.64 11.12 -10.14
CA ILE A 169 1.21 9.83 -10.55
C ILE A 169 0.10 8.85 -10.94
N ARG A 170 -1.04 8.88 -10.23
CA ARG A 170 -2.18 7.98 -10.50
C ARG A 170 -2.95 8.36 -11.77
N THR A 171 -3.10 9.65 -12.06
CA THR A 171 -3.79 10.11 -13.28
C THR A 171 -2.94 9.92 -14.53
N ASN A 172 -1.61 10.07 -14.41
CA ASN A 172 -0.67 9.89 -15.52
C ASN A 172 -0.30 8.42 -15.80
N SER A 173 -0.57 7.49 -14.88
CA SER A 173 -0.35 6.05 -15.08
C SER A 173 -1.52 5.33 -15.74
N HIS A 174 -2.56 6.04 -16.20
CA HIS A 174 -3.51 5.48 -17.15
C HIS A 174 -2.81 5.33 -18.51
N PRO A 175 -2.59 4.10 -19.03
CA PRO A 175 -2.07 3.94 -20.37
C PRO A 175 -3.08 4.56 -21.34
N LYS A 176 -2.69 5.62 -22.04
CA LYS A 176 -3.45 6.14 -23.19
C LYS A 176 -3.67 4.93 -24.12
N GLY A 177 -4.93 4.53 -24.26
CA GLY A 177 -5.30 3.46 -25.17
C GLY A 177 -4.75 3.78 -26.55
N LYS A 178 -3.94 2.88 -27.09
CA LYS A 178 -3.65 2.85 -28.52
C LYS A 178 -4.97 2.59 -29.23
N HIS A 179 -5.51 3.63 -29.87
CA HIS A 179 -6.51 3.51 -30.93
C HIS A 179 -5.85 3.01 -32.21
#